data_AF-A0A957AVZ5-F1
#
_entry.id   AF-A0A957AVZ5-F1
#
_cell.length_a   1.000
_cell.length_b   1.000
_cell.length_c   1.000
_cell.angle_alpha   90.00
_cell.angle_beta   90.00
_cell.angle_gamma   90.00
#
_symmetry.space_group_name_H-M   'P 1'
#
loop_
_entity.id
_entity.type
_entity.pdbx_description
1 polymer ?
#
loop_
_entity_poly.entity_id
_entity_poly.type
_entity_poly.pdbx_seq_one_letter_code
_entity_poly.pdbx_strand_id
1 'polypeptide(L)'
;MSQKQLFAAEVNQIQKTLFAADLQRQVVGGSRMLDLFTEQGAAKATTDYAATDIIVKAGGTFRIEFENADEAVAFGRQLADTYQLLLNGVMTVAPPEPFDDEKPKCKLDDERCRLDDDGKCYRCAEKELGRKLNRLKEGGRLPLSLPHSPTIALCESSGAGLAFDHVQPDPNEPAQYMSKPAHLMKEVGHREKPGSPRRQDDENKYLEAVRGEITNSTYRSLGWADKPEDMAYWDRSRSNVAYMVADGNNMGIFFSRCTAPEQRKQLSKLLEDAIAKAIAAPVATLIDRLWDSSRAGKRPLEIPMLPLIRAGDDIFVLLPAPYALDYARHFCQEFETLINNHEVIKEMRQDETERVTMSAAIVYCKQSYPYHLVHEYGEELLAQAKRVTKRVGRLKTGQQWLSSVSFGMIIGSESTNRPSYAGSYYPTLTTYWVGEPTVPAAKASAVELAVLFSQRLELRKVPAKRRAEVRNLFDDPPEETAQLDRWNGRLQKLFRRMQATNPDTLKRTQKALTDLGDAAAITKTNPACWRFHADESKHFHGLPDLFAIWPYAQTFAEALDLYDEEEHA
;
A
#
# COMPACT_ATOMS: atom_id res chain seq x y z
N MET A 1 16.90 18.83 -38.17
CA MET A 1 16.63 18.56 -36.75
C MET A 1 15.59 17.46 -36.72
N SER A 2 15.94 16.29 -36.17
CA SER A 2 15.01 15.16 -36.08
C SER A 2 14.10 15.41 -34.88
N GLN A 3 12.83 15.70 -35.11
CA GLN A 3 11.85 15.92 -34.06
C GLN A 3 11.36 14.57 -33.56
N LYS A 4 11.83 14.18 -32.38
CA LYS A 4 11.47 12.91 -31.73
C LYS A 4 10.05 12.95 -31.21
N GLN A 5 9.46 11.78 -31.04
CA GLN A 5 8.08 11.58 -30.60
C GLN A 5 8.06 10.86 -29.27
N LEU A 6 7.45 11.49 -28.27
CA LEU A 6 7.28 10.93 -26.94
C LEU A 6 5.93 10.22 -26.84
N PHE A 7 5.97 8.92 -26.60
CA PHE A 7 4.81 8.06 -26.44
C PHE A 7 4.49 7.82 -24.96
N ALA A 8 3.20 7.78 -24.62
CA ALA A 8 2.72 7.38 -23.29
C ALA A 8 1.51 6.47 -23.38
N ALA A 9 1.60 5.36 -22.65
CA ALA A 9 0.46 4.50 -22.37
C ALA A 9 0.44 4.10 -20.90
N GLU A 10 -0.76 3.83 -20.38
CA GLU A 10 -0.95 3.37 -19.01
C GLU A 10 -2.18 2.46 -18.92
N VAL A 11 -2.01 1.31 -18.28
CA VAL A 11 -3.10 0.41 -17.93
C VAL A 11 -4.05 1.11 -16.95
N ASN A 12 -5.36 0.99 -17.19
CA ASN A 12 -6.38 1.56 -16.32
C ASN A 12 -6.87 0.54 -15.30
N GLN A 13 -7.10 0.99 -14.06
CA GLN A 13 -7.76 0.21 -13.00
C GLN A 13 -7.16 -1.19 -12.86
N ILE A 14 -5.84 -1.28 -12.89
CA ILE A 14 -5.14 -2.56 -12.90
C ILE A 14 -5.56 -3.45 -11.72
N GLN A 15 -5.77 -2.82 -10.56
CA GLN A 15 -6.26 -3.43 -9.35
C GLN A 15 -7.61 -4.13 -9.61
N LYS A 16 -8.58 -3.50 -10.28
CA LYS A 16 -9.87 -4.16 -10.60
C LYS A 16 -9.70 -5.34 -11.54
N THR A 17 -8.75 -5.26 -12.48
CA THR A 17 -8.46 -6.35 -13.40
C THR A 17 -7.79 -7.54 -12.69
N LEU A 18 -6.83 -7.27 -11.80
CA LEU A 18 -6.07 -8.28 -11.07
C LEU A 18 -6.83 -8.88 -9.88
N PHE A 19 -7.57 -8.06 -9.14
CA PHE A 19 -8.36 -8.47 -7.97
C PHE A 19 -9.79 -8.89 -8.29
N ALA A 20 -10.20 -8.90 -9.57
CA ALA A 20 -11.45 -9.57 -9.93
C ALA A 20 -11.42 -11.03 -9.48
N ALA A 21 -10.25 -11.67 -9.45
CA ALA A 21 -10.09 -13.05 -9.02
C ALA A 21 -10.16 -13.20 -7.49
N ASP A 22 -10.90 -14.21 -7.02
CA ASP A 22 -11.04 -14.52 -5.59
C ASP A 22 -9.90 -15.40 -5.03
N LEU A 23 -8.96 -15.85 -5.88
CA LEU A 23 -7.83 -16.69 -5.47
C LEU A 23 -6.50 -15.95 -5.51
N GLN A 24 -5.72 -16.02 -4.42
CA GLN A 24 -4.38 -15.44 -4.29
C GLN A 24 -3.46 -15.71 -5.49
N ARG A 25 -3.49 -16.94 -5.99
CA ARG A 25 -2.63 -17.37 -7.10
C ARG A 25 -2.95 -16.67 -8.41
N GLN A 26 -4.23 -16.37 -8.62
CA GLN A 26 -4.64 -15.62 -9.81
C GLN A 26 -4.18 -14.18 -9.72
N VAL A 27 -4.16 -13.58 -8.52
CA VAL A 27 -3.58 -12.25 -8.32
C VAL A 27 -2.08 -12.27 -8.64
N VAL A 28 -1.32 -13.23 -8.10
CA VAL A 28 0.12 -13.39 -8.39
C VAL A 28 0.36 -13.64 -9.89
N GLY A 29 -0.41 -14.56 -10.50
CA GLY A 29 -0.32 -14.86 -11.92
C GLY A 29 -0.70 -13.68 -12.81
N GLY A 30 -1.69 -12.89 -12.41
CA GLY A 30 -2.08 -11.65 -13.07
C GLY A 30 -1.00 -10.58 -12.99
N SER A 31 -0.39 -10.38 -11.80
CA SER A 31 0.75 -9.48 -11.65
C SER A 31 1.93 -9.91 -12.53
N ARG A 32 2.21 -11.21 -12.60
CA ARG A 32 3.25 -11.74 -13.51
C ARG A 32 2.90 -11.52 -14.98
N MET A 33 1.64 -11.70 -15.37
CA MET A 33 1.21 -11.42 -16.74
C MET A 33 1.35 -9.94 -17.10
N LEU A 34 1.10 -9.02 -16.16
CA LEU A 34 1.37 -7.61 -16.36
C LEU A 34 2.85 -7.35 -16.60
N ASP A 35 3.73 -7.94 -15.79
CA ASP A 35 5.18 -7.80 -15.96
C ASP A 35 5.62 -8.32 -17.32
N LEU A 36 5.16 -9.51 -17.71
CA LEU A 36 5.43 -10.09 -19.02
C LEU A 36 4.90 -9.23 -20.16
N PHE A 37 3.68 -8.70 -20.04
CA PHE A 37 3.11 -7.77 -21.00
C PHE A 37 3.96 -6.50 -21.12
N THR A 38 4.44 -5.98 -20.00
CA THR A 38 5.29 -4.78 -19.96
C THR A 38 6.67 -5.05 -20.59
N GLU A 39 7.30 -6.17 -20.26
CA GLU A 39 8.59 -6.61 -20.82
C GLU A 39 8.49 -6.84 -22.34
N GLN A 40 7.51 -7.64 -22.77
CA GLN A 40 7.30 -7.99 -24.18
C GLN A 40 6.82 -6.81 -25.01
N GLY A 41 5.97 -5.95 -24.46
CA GLY A 41 5.51 -4.73 -25.11
C GLY A 41 6.67 -3.77 -25.39
N ALA A 42 7.56 -3.58 -24.41
CA ALA A 42 8.76 -2.76 -24.60
C ALA A 42 9.72 -3.38 -25.63
N ALA A 43 9.91 -4.70 -25.63
CA ALA A 43 10.74 -5.38 -26.62
C ALA A 43 10.18 -5.22 -28.04
N LYS A 44 8.86 -5.41 -28.22
CA LYS A 44 8.17 -5.21 -29.50
C LYS A 44 8.24 -3.78 -30.01
N ALA A 45 8.17 -2.79 -29.11
CA ALA A 45 8.33 -1.39 -29.51
C ALA A 45 9.65 -1.18 -30.27
N THR A 46 10.74 -1.78 -29.78
CA THR A 46 12.06 -1.68 -30.43
C THR A 46 12.16 -2.55 -31.68
N THR A 47 11.69 -3.80 -31.65
CA THR A 47 11.89 -4.74 -32.77
C THR A 47 10.94 -4.52 -33.94
N ASP A 48 9.68 -4.18 -33.67
CA ASP A 48 8.60 -4.20 -34.66
C ASP A 48 8.17 -2.78 -35.06
N TYR A 49 8.47 -1.78 -34.23
CA TYR A 49 8.02 -0.39 -34.40
C TYR A 49 9.15 0.65 -34.26
N ALA A 50 10.40 0.22 -34.37
CA ALA A 50 11.59 1.08 -34.41
C ALA A 50 11.70 2.14 -33.28
N ALA A 51 11.21 1.82 -32.07
CA ALA A 51 11.40 2.69 -30.91
C ALA A 51 12.90 2.92 -30.63
N THR A 52 13.27 4.17 -30.41
CA THR A 52 14.67 4.59 -30.21
C THR A 52 15.15 4.45 -28.79
N ASP A 53 14.27 4.67 -27.80
CA ASP A 53 14.59 4.43 -26.39
C ASP A 53 13.35 4.05 -25.56
N ILE A 54 13.58 3.20 -24.57
CA ILE A 54 12.59 2.84 -23.54
C ILE A 54 12.93 3.62 -22.27
N ILE A 55 12.13 4.64 -21.99
CA ILE A 55 12.35 5.57 -20.87
C ILE A 55 11.75 5.01 -19.58
N VAL A 56 10.49 4.57 -19.63
CA VAL A 56 9.78 3.95 -18.49
C VAL A 56 9.05 2.71 -18.98
N LYS A 57 9.21 1.60 -18.25
CA LYS A 57 8.45 0.36 -18.41
C LYS A 57 8.20 -0.28 -17.05
N ALA A 58 7.14 0.13 -16.35
CA ALA A 58 6.86 -0.37 -15.00
C ALA A 58 5.35 -0.42 -14.75
N GLY A 59 4.86 -1.53 -14.20
CA GLY A 59 3.46 -1.66 -13.77
C GLY A 59 2.41 -1.39 -14.86
N GLY A 60 2.69 -1.74 -16.12
CA GLY A 60 1.80 -1.39 -17.25
C GLY A 60 1.82 0.09 -17.66
N THR A 61 2.79 0.86 -17.18
CA THR A 61 3.08 2.23 -17.62
C THR A 61 4.24 2.22 -18.61
N PHE A 62 4.06 2.91 -19.74
CA PHE A 62 5.05 3.07 -20.78
C PHE A 62 5.37 4.54 -21.02
N ARG A 63 6.66 4.87 -21.10
CA ARG A 63 7.19 6.07 -21.75
C ARG A 63 8.27 5.63 -22.71
N ILE A 64 8.05 5.88 -23.99
CA ILE A 64 8.89 5.38 -25.09
C ILE A 64 9.16 6.52 -26.06
N GLU A 65 10.34 6.53 -26.63
CA GLU A 65 10.75 7.46 -27.68
C GLU A 65 10.67 6.78 -29.05
N PHE A 66 10.17 7.51 -30.04
CA PHE A 66 10.12 7.10 -31.45
C PHE A 66 10.65 8.23 -32.34
N GLU A 67 11.16 7.89 -33.52
CA GLU A 67 11.42 8.89 -34.57
C GLU A 67 10.14 9.25 -35.35
N ASN A 68 9.25 8.27 -35.55
CA ASN A 68 8.05 8.41 -36.36
C ASN A 68 6.77 8.36 -35.51
N ALA A 69 5.90 9.37 -35.69
CA ALA A 69 4.63 9.46 -34.98
C ALA A 69 3.64 8.35 -35.38
N ASP A 70 3.64 7.93 -36.64
CA ASP A 70 2.75 6.88 -37.14
C ASP A 70 3.11 5.51 -36.53
N GLU A 71 4.40 5.23 -36.33
CA GLU A 71 4.87 4.02 -35.64
C GLU A 71 4.44 4.02 -34.17
N ALA A 72 4.60 5.15 -33.47
CA ALA A 72 4.14 5.30 -32.09
C ALA A 72 2.62 5.09 -31.97
N VAL A 73 1.83 5.61 -32.92
CA VAL A 73 0.37 5.42 -32.97
C VAL A 73 0.01 3.96 -33.27
N ALA A 74 0.67 3.33 -34.24
CA ALA A 74 0.44 1.94 -34.60
C ALA A 74 0.77 0.99 -33.45
N PHE A 75 1.92 1.20 -32.79
CA PHE A 75 2.32 0.50 -31.59
C PHE A 75 1.27 0.67 -30.48
N GLY A 76 0.83 1.89 -30.22
CA GLY A 76 -0.19 2.20 -29.21
C GLY A 76 -1.50 1.41 -29.40
N ARG A 77 -1.98 1.31 -30.65
CA ARG A 77 -3.17 0.50 -30.98
C ARG A 77 -2.94 -0.98 -30.69
N GLN A 78 -1.84 -1.54 -31.20
CA GLN A 78 -1.50 -2.96 -30.99
C GLN A 78 -1.34 -3.28 -29.50
N LEU A 79 -0.68 -2.40 -28.74
CA LEU A 79 -0.45 -2.56 -27.31
C LEU A 79 -1.78 -2.59 -26.54
N ALA A 80 -2.72 -1.69 -26.88
CA ALA A 80 -4.03 -1.62 -26.24
C ALA A 80 -4.89 -2.85 -26.56
N ASP A 81 -4.91 -3.28 -27.83
CA ASP A 81 -5.63 -4.47 -28.28
C ASP A 81 -5.07 -5.73 -27.61
N THR A 82 -3.73 -5.83 -27.50
CA THR A 82 -3.06 -6.95 -26.83
C THR A 82 -3.46 -7.02 -25.36
N TYR A 83 -3.46 -5.88 -24.64
CA TYR A 83 -3.87 -5.85 -23.24
C TYR A 83 -5.34 -6.25 -23.05
N GLN A 84 -6.22 -5.76 -23.92
CA GLN A 84 -7.64 -6.11 -23.92
C GLN A 84 -7.85 -7.61 -24.17
N LEU A 85 -7.14 -8.21 -25.13
CA LEU A 85 -7.26 -9.64 -25.45
C LEU A 85 -6.68 -10.56 -24.36
N LEU A 86 -5.62 -10.13 -23.68
CA LEU A 86 -4.95 -10.92 -22.64
C LEU A 86 -5.71 -10.87 -21.31
N LEU A 87 -6.12 -9.68 -20.88
CA LEU A 87 -6.57 -9.44 -19.52
C LEU A 87 -8.00 -8.89 -19.43
N ASN A 88 -8.66 -8.67 -20.57
CA ASN A 88 -9.95 -7.97 -20.64
C ASN A 88 -9.92 -6.60 -19.93
N GLY A 89 -8.74 -6.00 -19.86
CA GLY A 89 -8.47 -4.74 -19.21
C GLY A 89 -8.34 -3.61 -20.24
N VAL A 90 -8.50 -2.38 -19.78
CA VAL A 90 -8.43 -1.19 -20.65
C VAL A 90 -7.10 -0.50 -20.47
N MET A 91 -6.47 -0.07 -21.56
CA MET A 91 -5.28 0.77 -21.53
C MET A 91 -5.58 2.13 -22.15
N THR A 92 -5.11 3.20 -21.50
CA THR A 92 -5.15 4.55 -22.07
C THR A 92 -3.87 4.80 -22.85
N VAL A 93 -4.00 5.24 -24.10
CA VAL A 93 -2.87 5.61 -24.95
C VAL A 93 -3.03 7.05 -25.37
N ALA A 94 -2.06 7.89 -25.03
CA ALA A 94 -2.06 9.28 -25.46
C ALA A 94 -1.48 9.40 -26.88
N PRO A 95 -2.00 10.33 -27.72
CA PRO A 95 -1.32 10.71 -28.95
C PRO A 95 0.12 11.13 -28.66
N PRO A 96 1.11 10.72 -29.49
CA PRO A 96 2.51 11.05 -29.25
C PRO A 96 2.73 12.56 -29.24
N GLU A 97 3.65 13.02 -28.39
CA GLU A 97 4.03 14.42 -28.28
C GLU A 97 5.41 14.66 -28.88
N PRO A 98 5.54 15.57 -29.85
CA PRO A 98 6.84 15.86 -30.43
C PRO A 98 7.73 16.66 -29.46
N PHE A 99 9.03 16.38 -29.46
CA PHE A 99 10.03 17.10 -28.70
C PHE A 99 11.40 17.15 -29.41
N ASP A 100 12.22 18.09 -28.95
CA ASP A 100 13.59 18.30 -29.42
C ASP A 100 14.56 18.16 -28.25
N ASP A 101 15.52 17.24 -28.38
CA ASP A 101 16.57 16.96 -27.40
C ASP A 101 17.63 18.05 -27.33
N GLU A 102 17.82 18.81 -28.41
CA GLU A 102 18.79 19.89 -28.47
C GLU A 102 18.23 21.18 -27.84
N LYS A 103 16.91 21.27 -27.61
CA LYS A 103 16.31 22.44 -26.97
C LYS A 103 16.72 22.56 -25.50
N PRO A 104 17.07 23.77 -25.03
CA PRO A 104 17.46 24.01 -23.65
C PRO A 104 16.40 23.52 -22.66
N LYS A 105 16.86 22.85 -21.60
CA LYS A 105 16.03 22.41 -20.47
C LYS A 105 15.36 23.63 -19.82
N CYS A 106 14.04 23.71 -19.87
CA CYS A 106 13.32 24.81 -19.24
C CYS A 106 13.41 24.71 -17.70
N LYS A 107 13.56 25.85 -17.00
CA LYS A 107 13.48 25.91 -15.53
C LYS A 107 12.03 25.82 -15.06
N LEU A 108 11.75 25.30 -13.86
CA LEU A 108 10.40 25.39 -13.28
C LEU A 108 9.95 26.87 -13.41
N ASP A 109 8.74 27.09 -13.92
CA ASP A 109 8.11 28.40 -14.12
C ASP A 109 8.46 29.19 -15.39
N ASP A 110 9.20 28.60 -16.35
CA ASP A 110 9.43 29.27 -17.64
C ASP A 110 8.21 29.17 -18.57
N GLU A 111 7.39 30.24 -18.64
CA GLU A 111 6.27 30.35 -19.58
C GLU A 111 6.72 30.45 -21.05
N ARG A 112 8.01 30.68 -21.32
CA ARG A 112 8.55 30.88 -22.68
C ARG A 112 8.56 29.62 -23.54
N CYS A 113 8.47 28.43 -22.96
CA CYS A 113 8.44 27.18 -23.74
C CYS A 113 7.01 26.76 -24.15
N ARG A 114 6.00 27.63 -23.94
CA ARG A 114 4.58 27.35 -24.24
C ARG A 114 4.13 27.78 -25.65
N LEU A 115 4.92 28.53 -26.40
CA LEU A 115 4.38 29.37 -27.49
C LEU A 115 5.11 29.28 -28.84
N ASP A 116 6.13 28.43 -28.96
CA ASP A 116 6.90 28.37 -30.20
C ASP A 116 6.51 27.08 -30.93
N ASP A 117 5.83 27.21 -32.08
CA ASP A 117 5.36 26.10 -32.91
C ASP A 117 6.50 25.17 -33.40
N ASP A 118 7.77 25.59 -33.26
CA ASP A 118 8.97 24.91 -33.75
C ASP A 118 9.69 24.06 -32.67
N GLY A 119 8.95 23.38 -31.79
CA GLY A 119 9.45 22.28 -30.96
C GLY A 119 9.43 22.50 -29.44
N LYS A 120 9.07 21.45 -28.68
CA LYS A 120 9.05 21.47 -27.20
C LYS A 120 10.32 20.80 -26.67
N CYS A 121 10.85 21.25 -25.54
CA CYS A 121 11.82 20.43 -24.80
C CYS A 121 11.12 19.21 -24.16
N TYR A 122 11.88 18.17 -23.82
CA TYR A 122 11.37 16.93 -23.22
C TYR A 122 10.37 17.15 -22.08
N ARG A 123 10.69 18.03 -21.11
CA ARG A 123 9.82 18.27 -19.95
C ARG A 123 8.46 18.90 -20.34
N CYS A 124 8.45 19.80 -21.33
CA CYS A 124 7.21 20.39 -21.82
C CYS A 124 6.35 19.37 -22.57
N ALA A 125 6.99 18.52 -23.38
CA ALA A 125 6.33 17.42 -24.07
C ALA A 125 5.75 16.41 -23.06
N GLU A 126 6.50 16.03 -22.02
CA GLU A 126 6.02 15.13 -20.96
C GLU A 126 4.80 15.71 -20.23
N LYS A 127 4.85 17.00 -19.88
CA LYS A 127 3.73 17.67 -19.22
C LYS A 127 2.48 17.70 -20.09
N GLU A 128 2.62 17.96 -21.39
CA GLU A 128 1.49 17.96 -22.31
C GLU A 128 0.96 16.54 -22.56
N LEU A 129 1.86 15.57 -22.69
CA LEU A 129 1.53 14.16 -22.83
C LEU A 129 0.75 13.65 -21.60
N GLY A 130 1.17 14.03 -20.39
CA GLY A 130 0.47 13.74 -19.14
C GLY A 130 -0.93 14.37 -19.09
N ARG A 131 -1.08 15.62 -19.55
CA ARG A 131 -2.40 16.26 -19.67
C ARG A 131 -3.31 15.53 -20.66
N LYS A 132 -2.79 15.13 -21.81
CA LYS A 132 -3.54 14.35 -22.81
C LYS A 132 -3.98 13.00 -22.24
N LEU A 133 -3.07 12.29 -21.56
CA LEU A 133 -3.37 11.01 -20.92
C LEU A 133 -4.47 11.16 -19.85
N ASN A 134 -4.39 12.17 -18.99
CA ASN A 134 -5.39 12.41 -17.95
C ASN A 134 -6.75 12.79 -18.53
N ARG A 135 -6.80 13.65 -19.55
CA ARG A 135 -8.05 13.98 -20.26
C ARG A 135 -8.70 12.75 -20.87
N LEU A 136 -7.92 11.82 -21.42
CA LEU A 136 -8.44 10.56 -21.98
C LEU A 136 -8.97 9.62 -20.89
N LYS A 137 -8.34 9.59 -19.70
CA LYS A 137 -8.85 8.84 -18.55
C LYS A 137 -10.17 9.42 -18.02
N GLU A 138 -10.29 10.76 -18.00
CA GLU A 138 -11.48 11.48 -17.53
C GLU A 138 -12.64 11.47 -18.53
N GLY A 139 -12.34 11.48 -19.84
CA GLY A 139 -13.31 11.62 -20.93
C GLY A 139 -14.33 10.48 -21.11
N GLY A 140 -14.33 9.50 -20.20
CA GLY A 140 -15.20 8.34 -20.27
C GLY A 140 -14.69 7.30 -21.27
N ARG A 141 -14.99 6.03 -20.99
CA ARG A 141 -14.52 4.91 -21.82
C ARG A 141 -15.22 4.93 -23.17
N LEU A 142 -14.48 4.63 -24.24
CA LEU A 142 -15.09 4.24 -25.51
C LEU A 142 -16.02 3.04 -25.25
N PRO A 143 -17.21 2.99 -25.88
CA PRO A 143 -18.13 1.86 -25.74
C PRO A 143 -17.42 0.57 -26.18
N LEU A 144 -17.24 -0.34 -25.23
CA LEU A 144 -16.72 -1.68 -25.49
C LEU A 144 -17.86 -2.55 -26.02
N SER A 145 -17.65 -3.17 -27.19
CA SER A 145 -18.52 -4.24 -27.65
C SER A 145 -18.32 -5.43 -26.71
N LEU A 146 -19.35 -5.72 -25.90
CA LEU A 146 -19.34 -6.89 -25.03
C LEU A 146 -19.88 -8.09 -25.82
N PRO A 147 -19.20 -9.24 -25.78
CA PRO A 147 -19.76 -10.47 -26.32
C PRO A 147 -21.09 -10.75 -25.62
N HIS A 148 -22.13 -11.04 -26.40
CA HIS A 148 -23.45 -11.38 -25.90
C HIS A 148 -23.89 -12.74 -26.46
N SER A 149 -24.51 -13.56 -25.61
CA SER A 149 -25.03 -14.89 -25.97
C SER A 149 -26.38 -15.08 -25.28
N PRO A 150 -27.34 -15.79 -25.89
CA PRO A 150 -28.61 -16.14 -25.23
C PRO A 150 -28.40 -17.07 -24.03
N THR A 151 -27.27 -17.79 -23.98
CA THR A 151 -26.82 -18.56 -22.83
C THR A 151 -25.53 -17.95 -22.29
N ILE A 152 -25.57 -17.49 -21.05
CA ILE A 152 -24.42 -16.91 -20.36
C ILE A 152 -24.11 -17.70 -19.09
N ALA A 153 -22.82 -17.84 -18.81
CA ALA A 153 -22.31 -18.22 -17.50
C ALA A 153 -21.34 -17.12 -17.06
N LEU A 154 -21.35 -16.77 -15.77
CA LEU A 154 -20.36 -15.87 -15.20
C LEU A 154 -19.12 -16.66 -14.84
N CYS A 155 -17.97 -15.99 -14.82
CA CYS A 155 -16.75 -16.59 -14.29
C CYS A 155 -16.93 -16.90 -12.80
N GLU A 156 -16.94 -18.18 -12.43
CA GLU A 156 -17.09 -18.65 -11.05
C GLU A 156 -15.89 -18.26 -10.17
N SER A 157 -14.74 -18.02 -10.79
CA SER A 157 -13.51 -17.69 -10.08
C SER A 157 -13.31 -16.21 -9.82
N SER A 158 -13.92 -15.34 -10.63
CA SER A 158 -13.78 -13.89 -10.47
C SER A 158 -15.09 -13.17 -10.17
N GLY A 159 -16.22 -13.87 -10.22
CA GLY A 159 -17.57 -13.28 -10.13
C GLY A 159 -17.92 -12.28 -11.23
N ALA A 160 -16.96 -11.92 -12.09
CA ALA A 160 -17.02 -10.84 -13.05
C ALA A 160 -16.67 -11.33 -14.45
N GLY A 161 -17.45 -10.87 -15.44
CA GLY A 161 -17.28 -11.22 -16.84
C GLY A 161 -17.91 -12.56 -17.22
N LEU A 162 -18.01 -12.80 -18.52
CA LEU A 162 -18.52 -14.05 -19.07
C LEU A 162 -17.47 -15.16 -19.00
N ALA A 163 -17.90 -16.35 -18.61
CA ALA A 163 -17.11 -17.55 -18.77
C ALA A 163 -17.03 -17.93 -20.25
N PHE A 164 -15.84 -18.33 -20.67
CA PHE A 164 -15.57 -18.82 -22.03
C PHE A 164 -15.30 -20.32 -22.05
N ASP A 165 -14.68 -20.83 -20.98
CA ASP A 165 -14.28 -22.23 -20.89
C ASP A 165 -14.81 -22.86 -19.59
N HIS A 166 -15.08 -24.16 -19.62
CA HIS A 166 -15.30 -24.98 -18.43
C HIS A 166 -14.05 -25.84 -18.23
N VAL A 167 -13.23 -25.48 -17.25
CA VAL A 167 -11.86 -25.98 -17.12
C VAL A 167 -11.59 -26.49 -15.71
N GLN A 168 -10.70 -27.45 -15.58
CA GLN A 168 -10.21 -27.97 -14.30
C GLN A 168 -8.72 -27.62 -14.15
N PRO A 169 -8.38 -26.45 -13.61
CA PRO A 169 -7.00 -25.94 -13.62
C PRO A 169 -6.09 -26.64 -12.60
N ASP A 170 -6.66 -27.09 -11.48
CA ASP A 170 -5.99 -27.94 -10.50
C ASP A 170 -6.65 -29.32 -10.51
N PRO A 171 -5.91 -30.42 -10.70
CA PRO A 171 -6.47 -31.78 -10.67
C PRO A 171 -7.21 -32.13 -9.36
N ASN A 172 -6.92 -31.41 -8.28
CA ASN A 172 -7.54 -31.61 -6.96
C ASN A 172 -8.77 -30.73 -6.73
N GLU A 173 -9.10 -29.81 -7.65
CA GLU A 173 -10.27 -28.94 -7.59
C GLU A 173 -11.31 -29.37 -8.64
N PRO A 174 -12.62 -29.11 -8.44
CA PRO A 174 -13.62 -29.38 -9.46
C PRO A 174 -13.42 -28.47 -10.69
N ALA A 175 -13.97 -28.91 -11.83
CA ALA A 175 -14.05 -28.05 -13.01
C ALA A 175 -14.94 -26.82 -12.72
N GLN A 176 -14.55 -25.67 -13.26
CA GLN A 176 -15.19 -24.37 -13.03
C GLN A 176 -15.41 -23.66 -14.35
N TYR A 177 -16.51 -22.89 -14.44
CA TYR A 177 -16.73 -21.96 -15.53
C TYR A 177 -15.84 -20.73 -15.35
N MET A 178 -14.87 -20.53 -16.24
CA MET A 178 -13.88 -19.46 -16.11
C MET A 178 -13.86 -18.53 -17.31
N SER A 179 -13.61 -17.24 -17.05
CA SER A 179 -13.21 -16.32 -18.10
C SER A 179 -11.79 -16.64 -18.56
N LYS A 180 -11.48 -16.32 -19.82
CA LYS A 180 -10.14 -16.52 -20.38
C LYS A 180 -9.02 -15.84 -19.55
N PRO A 181 -9.18 -14.58 -19.08
CA PRO A 181 -8.19 -13.97 -18.19
C PRO A 181 -8.03 -14.72 -16.86
N ALA A 182 -9.12 -15.09 -16.19
CA ALA A 182 -9.05 -15.77 -14.90
C ALA A 182 -8.39 -17.16 -15.02
N HIS A 183 -8.64 -17.86 -16.13
CA HIS A 183 -7.99 -19.13 -16.44
C HIS A 183 -6.49 -18.95 -16.65
N LEU A 184 -6.07 -17.99 -17.50
CA LEU A 184 -4.64 -17.70 -17.75
C LEU A 184 -3.92 -17.25 -16.47
N MET A 185 -4.53 -16.38 -15.66
CA MET A 185 -4.00 -15.97 -14.35
C MET A 185 -3.77 -17.17 -13.45
N LYS A 186 -4.70 -18.12 -13.42
CA LYS A 186 -4.58 -19.33 -12.60
C LYS A 186 -3.44 -20.21 -13.11
N GLU A 187 -3.37 -20.46 -14.43
CA GLU A 187 -2.28 -21.24 -15.03
C GLU A 187 -0.90 -20.63 -14.74
N VAL A 188 -0.74 -19.32 -14.97
CA VAL A 188 0.52 -18.63 -14.71
C VAL A 188 0.86 -18.72 -13.23
N GLY A 189 -0.09 -18.42 -12.34
CA GLY A 189 0.09 -18.55 -10.88
C GLY A 189 0.46 -19.97 -10.42
N HIS A 190 -0.01 -21.01 -11.11
CA HIS A 190 0.41 -22.39 -10.83
C HIS A 190 1.83 -22.69 -11.32
N ARG A 191 2.23 -22.17 -12.48
CA ARG A 191 3.62 -22.28 -12.98
C ARG A 191 4.60 -21.57 -12.06
N GLU A 192 4.13 -20.54 -11.36
CA GLU A 192 4.93 -19.80 -10.38
C GLU A 192 5.29 -20.60 -9.11
N LYS A 193 4.75 -21.83 -8.91
CA LYS A 193 5.07 -22.69 -7.75
C LYS A 193 6.55 -23.14 -7.72
N PRO A 194 7.21 -23.12 -6.54
CA PRO A 194 8.47 -23.83 -6.32
C PRO A 194 8.33 -25.33 -6.60
N GLY A 195 9.21 -25.92 -7.43
CA GLY A 195 9.22 -27.36 -7.73
C GLY A 195 8.26 -27.85 -8.82
N SER A 196 7.65 -26.97 -9.63
CA SER A 196 6.80 -27.40 -10.75
C SER A 196 7.62 -28.07 -11.88
N PRO A 197 7.21 -29.24 -12.42
CA PRO A 197 8.04 -30.05 -13.33
C PRO A 197 8.40 -29.42 -14.69
N ARG A 198 7.90 -28.22 -15.00
CA ARG A 198 8.09 -27.54 -16.30
C ARG A 198 9.01 -26.32 -16.25
N ARG A 199 9.69 -26.08 -15.12
CA ARG A 199 10.61 -24.94 -14.94
C ARG A 199 12.05 -25.42 -14.88
N GLN A 200 12.78 -25.25 -15.98
CA GLN A 200 14.24 -25.21 -15.92
C GLN A 200 14.82 -23.81 -16.16
N ASP A 201 14.07 -22.84 -16.72
CA ASP A 201 14.72 -21.59 -17.19
C ASP A 201 14.05 -20.25 -16.80
N ASP A 202 12.96 -20.20 -16.02
CA ASP A 202 12.41 -18.91 -15.55
C ASP A 202 11.76 -19.06 -14.17
N GLU A 203 12.59 -19.00 -13.12
CA GLU A 203 12.15 -18.74 -11.75
C GLU A 203 11.46 -17.37 -11.68
N ASN A 204 10.55 -17.20 -10.71
CA ASN A 204 9.65 -16.04 -10.65
C ASN A 204 10.43 -14.72 -10.48
N LYS A 205 10.78 -14.00 -11.56
CA LYS A 205 11.52 -12.71 -11.48
C LYS A 205 10.98 -11.74 -10.42
N TYR A 206 9.65 -11.72 -10.22
CA TYR A 206 8.99 -10.86 -9.24
C TYR A 206 9.34 -11.26 -7.80
N LEU A 207 9.21 -12.55 -7.46
CA LEU A 207 9.58 -13.05 -6.14
C LEU A 207 11.10 -13.14 -5.97
N GLU A 208 11.84 -13.40 -7.05
CA GLU A 208 13.30 -13.45 -7.08
C GLU A 208 13.94 -12.08 -6.86
N ALA A 209 13.31 -11.00 -7.34
CA ALA A 209 13.75 -9.64 -7.02
C ALA A 209 13.70 -9.40 -5.50
N VAL A 210 12.62 -9.80 -4.83
CA VAL A 210 12.50 -9.67 -3.37
C VAL A 210 13.44 -10.67 -2.67
N ARG A 211 13.50 -11.93 -3.13
CA ARG A 211 14.37 -12.98 -2.57
C ARG A 211 15.85 -12.58 -2.63
N GLY A 212 16.29 -12.03 -3.76
CA GLY A 212 17.67 -11.59 -4.00
C GLY A 212 18.13 -10.51 -3.01
N GLU A 213 17.19 -9.69 -2.54
CA GLU A 213 17.45 -8.62 -1.56
C GLU A 213 17.40 -9.11 -0.10
N ILE A 214 16.95 -10.36 0.16
CA ILE A 214 17.02 -10.95 1.51
C ILE A 214 18.49 -11.17 1.86
N THR A 215 18.98 -10.47 2.89
CA THR A 215 20.40 -10.43 3.28
C THR A 215 20.91 -11.76 3.85
N ASN A 216 20.06 -12.50 4.57
CA ASN A 216 20.41 -13.79 5.14
C ASN A 216 20.30 -14.91 4.08
N SER A 217 21.44 -15.50 3.70
CA SER A 217 21.52 -16.55 2.68
C SER A 217 20.74 -17.82 3.03
N THR A 218 20.61 -18.15 4.32
CA THR A 218 19.79 -19.28 4.77
C THR A 218 18.32 -19.01 4.47
N TYR A 219 17.84 -17.81 4.79
CA TYR A 219 16.44 -17.42 4.57
C TYR A 219 16.12 -17.23 3.09
N ARG A 220 17.11 -16.80 2.31
CA ARG A 220 17.01 -16.73 0.85
C ARG A 220 16.72 -18.09 0.20
N SER A 221 17.08 -19.21 0.83
CA SER A 221 16.84 -20.56 0.29
C SER A 221 15.44 -21.11 0.57
N LEU A 222 14.62 -20.41 1.35
CA LEU A 222 13.32 -20.90 1.81
C LEU A 222 12.23 -20.83 0.74
N GLY A 223 11.25 -21.72 0.83
CA GLY A 223 10.03 -21.61 0.02
C GLY A 223 9.23 -20.35 0.40
N TRP A 224 8.51 -19.78 -0.57
CA TRP A 224 7.47 -18.80 -0.25
C TRP A 224 6.26 -19.51 0.31
N ALA A 225 5.60 -18.90 1.29
CA ALA A 225 4.27 -19.33 1.68
C ALA A 225 3.28 -19.16 0.52
N ASP A 226 2.27 -20.02 0.48
CA ASP A 226 1.57 -20.31 -0.76
C ASP A 226 0.05 -20.03 -0.69
N LYS A 227 -0.50 -19.90 0.52
CA LYS A 227 -1.91 -19.59 0.79
C LYS A 227 -2.10 -18.73 2.04
N PRO A 228 -3.26 -18.08 2.26
CA PRO A 228 -3.50 -17.32 3.48
C PRO A 228 -3.47 -18.17 4.73
N GLU A 229 -3.85 -19.45 4.63
CA GLU A 229 -3.78 -20.41 5.74
C GLU A 229 -2.35 -20.55 6.26
N ASP A 230 -1.37 -20.40 5.38
CA ASP A 230 0.04 -20.46 5.74
C ASP A 230 0.47 -19.30 6.62
N MET A 231 -0.11 -18.12 6.37
CA MET A 231 0.12 -16.91 7.15
C MET A 231 -0.68 -16.92 8.45
N ALA A 232 -1.93 -17.36 8.38
CA ALA A 232 -2.83 -17.44 9.52
C ALA A 232 -2.33 -18.40 10.60
N TYR A 233 -1.50 -19.37 10.24
CA TYR A 233 -0.80 -20.25 11.19
C TYR A 233 -0.03 -19.47 12.27
N TRP A 234 0.47 -18.29 11.94
CA TRP A 234 1.20 -17.43 12.88
C TRP A 234 0.29 -16.68 13.85
N ASP A 235 -1.03 -16.69 13.64
CA ASP A 235 -2.07 -16.21 14.56
C ASP A 235 -2.98 -17.37 15.02
N ARG A 236 -2.43 -18.34 15.76
CA ARG A 236 -3.09 -19.63 16.05
C ARG A 236 -4.47 -19.54 16.70
N SER A 237 -4.73 -18.54 17.52
CA SER A 237 -5.99 -18.43 18.26
C SER A 237 -7.12 -17.84 17.42
N ARG A 238 -6.79 -17.02 16.40
CA ARG A 238 -7.78 -16.28 15.62
C ARG A 238 -7.73 -16.61 14.14
N SER A 239 -6.65 -17.20 13.63
CA SER A 239 -6.43 -17.50 12.22
C SER A 239 -6.67 -16.27 11.32
N ASN A 240 -6.25 -15.09 11.80
CA ASN A 240 -6.30 -13.88 10.99
C ASN A 240 -4.98 -13.69 10.25
N VAL A 241 -5.09 -13.00 9.13
CA VAL A 241 -3.98 -12.51 8.32
C VAL A 241 -4.06 -10.98 8.25
N ALA A 242 -2.99 -10.38 7.77
CA ALA A 242 -2.96 -8.95 7.49
C ALA A 242 -2.53 -8.69 6.04
N TYR A 243 -3.14 -7.69 5.43
CA TYR A 243 -2.74 -7.21 4.12
C TYR A 243 -2.24 -5.79 4.23
N MET A 244 -1.06 -5.54 3.67
CA MET A 244 -0.49 -4.20 3.52
C MET A 244 -0.77 -3.68 2.13
N VAL A 245 -1.43 -2.53 2.02
CA VAL A 245 -1.47 -1.72 0.80
C VAL A 245 -0.55 -0.53 1.01
N ALA A 246 0.31 -0.18 0.05
CA ALA A 246 1.17 1.00 0.17
C ALA A 246 1.35 1.73 -1.16
N ASP A 247 1.60 3.05 -1.08
CA ASP A 247 1.81 3.94 -2.23
C ASP A 247 2.69 5.14 -1.88
N GLY A 248 3.55 5.52 -2.83
CA GLY A 248 4.54 6.59 -2.71
C GLY A 248 3.93 8.00 -2.73
N ASN A 249 4.17 8.76 -1.67
CA ASN A 249 3.76 10.16 -1.61
C ASN A 249 4.63 11.05 -2.51
N ASN A 250 3.98 11.95 -3.26
CA ASN A 250 4.59 12.95 -4.14
C ASN A 250 5.41 12.42 -5.32
N MET A 251 5.35 11.12 -5.65
CA MET A 251 6.14 10.57 -6.75
C MET A 251 5.94 11.32 -8.08
N GLY A 252 4.69 11.67 -8.41
CA GLY A 252 4.39 12.46 -9.60
C GLY A 252 5.06 13.83 -9.65
N ILE A 253 5.33 14.46 -8.50
CA ILE A 253 6.06 15.74 -8.44
C ILE A 253 7.52 15.52 -8.85
N PHE A 254 8.20 14.53 -8.29
CA PHE A 254 9.59 14.22 -8.65
C PHE A 254 9.71 13.80 -10.13
N PHE A 255 8.79 12.98 -10.63
CA PHE A 255 8.75 12.64 -12.06
C PHE A 255 8.53 13.86 -12.97
N SER A 256 7.70 14.82 -12.55
CA SER A 256 7.45 16.07 -13.32
C SER A 256 8.65 17.02 -13.35
N ARG A 257 9.60 16.86 -12.43
CA ARG A 257 10.83 17.66 -12.36
C ARG A 257 11.95 17.10 -13.25
N CYS A 258 11.80 15.88 -13.76
CA CYS A 258 12.76 15.30 -14.70
C CYS A 258 12.86 16.17 -15.96
N THR A 259 14.08 16.58 -16.30
CA THR A 259 14.34 17.46 -17.44
C THR A 259 14.84 16.72 -18.67
N ALA A 260 15.22 15.44 -18.53
CA ALA A 260 15.73 14.59 -19.59
C ALA A 260 15.20 13.14 -19.46
N PRO A 261 15.16 12.37 -20.57
CA PRO A 261 14.81 10.95 -20.57
C PRO A 261 15.62 10.12 -19.57
N GLU A 262 16.95 10.27 -19.55
CA GLU A 262 17.86 9.48 -18.71
C GLU A 262 17.58 9.69 -17.23
N GLN A 263 17.31 10.93 -16.83
CA GLN A 263 16.97 11.28 -15.45
C GLN A 263 15.67 10.58 -15.01
N ARG A 264 14.68 10.51 -15.90
CA ARG A 264 13.41 9.80 -15.64
C ARG A 264 13.62 8.29 -15.54
N LYS A 265 14.45 7.74 -16.42
CA LYS A 265 14.82 6.31 -16.44
C LYS A 265 15.55 5.90 -15.16
N GLN A 266 16.50 6.70 -14.70
CA GLN A 266 17.19 6.52 -13.42
C GLN A 266 16.23 6.58 -12.25
N LEU A 267 15.32 7.56 -12.21
CA LEU A 267 14.33 7.68 -11.15
C LEU A 267 13.36 6.48 -11.12
N SER A 268 12.90 6.02 -12.29
CA SER A 268 12.03 4.84 -12.40
C SER A 268 12.72 3.58 -11.88
N LYS A 269 13.99 3.37 -12.24
CA LYS A 269 14.78 2.23 -11.78
C LYS A 269 15.05 2.29 -10.27
N LEU A 270 15.43 3.47 -9.78
CA LEU A 270 15.64 3.69 -8.34
C LEU A 270 14.39 3.35 -7.54
N LEU A 271 13.21 3.77 -8.01
CA LEU A 271 11.95 3.47 -7.33
C LEU A 271 11.72 1.96 -7.24
N GLU A 272 11.89 1.24 -8.35
CA GLU A 272 11.67 -0.21 -8.41
C GLU A 272 12.64 -0.97 -7.49
N ASP A 273 13.92 -0.60 -7.51
CA ASP A 273 14.97 -1.17 -6.66
C ASP A 273 14.72 -0.86 -5.17
N ALA A 274 14.33 0.38 -4.85
CA ALA A 274 14.05 0.80 -3.48
C ALA A 274 12.84 0.07 -2.89
N ILE A 275 11.78 -0.14 -3.68
CA ILE A 275 10.60 -0.90 -3.24
C ILE A 275 10.95 -2.36 -2.98
N ALA A 276 11.68 -3.01 -3.90
CA ALA A 276 12.08 -4.42 -3.72
C ALA A 276 12.91 -4.62 -2.43
N LYS A 277 13.89 -3.74 -2.21
CA LYS A 277 14.72 -3.74 -1.00
C LYS A 277 13.93 -3.45 0.26
N ALA A 278 13.04 -2.46 0.23
CA ALA A 278 12.23 -2.10 1.38
C ALA A 278 11.27 -3.24 1.79
N ILE A 279 10.71 -3.98 0.83
CA ILE A 279 9.91 -5.19 1.11
C ILE A 279 10.79 -6.29 1.69
N ALA A 280 11.99 -6.50 1.16
CA ALA A 280 12.86 -7.59 1.62
C ALA A 280 13.50 -7.33 2.99
N ALA A 281 13.80 -6.08 3.33
CA ALA A 281 14.58 -5.72 4.52
C ALA A 281 14.03 -6.27 5.85
N PRO A 282 12.71 -6.22 6.14
CA PRO A 282 12.19 -6.69 7.41
C PRO A 282 12.01 -8.22 7.47
N VAL A 283 12.19 -8.95 6.35
CA VAL A 283 11.90 -10.38 6.24
C VAL A 283 12.77 -11.22 7.17
N ALA A 284 14.07 -10.93 7.24
CA ALA A 284 14.98 -11.71 8.08
C ALA A 284 14.59 -11.62 9.56
N THR A 285 14.32 -10.40 10.05
CA THR A 285 13.87 -10.17 11.42
C THR A 285 12.50 -10.77 11.68
N LEU A 286 11.58 -10.72 10.71
CA LEU A 286 10.28 -11.36 10.82
C LEU A 286 10.41 -12.89 10.99
N ILE A 287 11.29 -13.54 10.22
CA ILE A 287 11.58 -14.97 10.35
C ILE A 287 12.15 -15.28 11.73
N ASP A 288 13.18 -14.54 12.16
CA ASP A 288 13.79 -14.72 13.48
C ASP A 288 12.73 -14.65 14.59
N ARG A 289 11.84 -13.65 14.52
CA ARG A 289 10.80 -13.45 15.53
C ARG A 289 9.74 -14.54 15.54
N LEU A 290 9.25 -14.96 14.37
CA LEU A 290 8.27 -16.03 14.28
C LEU A 290 8.84 -17.39 14.69
N TRP A 291 10.15 -17.58 14.55
CA TRP A 291 10.82 -18.84 14.85
C TRP A 291 11.36 -18.94 16.29
N ASP A 292 11.82 -17.83 16.88
CA ASP A 292 12.23 -17.75 18.29
C ASP A 292 11.06 -18.03 19.24
N SER A 293 9.81 -17.81 18.80
CA SER A 293 8.68 -18.46 19.47
C SER A 293 8.89 -19.98 19.40
N SER A 294 9.17 -20.60 20.55
CA SER A 294 9.26 -22.04 20.87
C SER A 294 8.13 -22.95 20.32
N ARG A 295 7.21 -22.38 19.54
CA ARG A 295 6.04 -22.90 18.87
C ARG A 295 6.33 -23.47 17.48
N ALA A 296 7.50 -23.23 16.89
CA ALA A 296 7.86 -23.58 15.51
C ALA A 296 7.93 -25.10 15.19
N GLY A 297 7.91 -25.98 16.20
CA GLY A 297 8.38 -27.37 16.12
C GLY A 297 7.71 -28.35 15.16
N LYS A 298 6.88 -27.92 14.19
CA LYS A 298 6.23 -28.82 13.21
C LYS A 298 6.07 -28.29 11.78
N ARG A 299 6.40 -27.03 11.45
CA ARG A 299 6.20 -26.47 10.10
C ARG A 299 7.55 -26.30 9.37
N PRO A 300 7.67 -26.63 8.07
CA PRO A 300 8.82 -26.24 7.28
C PRO A 300 9.05 -24.72 7.35
N LEU A 301 10.32 -24.31 7.36
CA LEU A 301 10.66 -22.89 7.35
C LEU A 301 10.34 -22.31 5.96
N GLU A 302 9.42 -21.35 5.93
CA GLU A 302 8.98 -20.63 4.72
C GLU A 302 9.17 -19.14 4.95
N ILE A 303 9.29 -18.36 3.87
CA ILE A 303 9.27 -16.91 3.94
C ILE A 303 7.86 -16.46 4.37
N PRO A 304 7.71 -15.83 5.55
CA PRO A 304 6.43 -15.57 6.19
C PRO A 304 5.84 -14.24 5.70
N MET A 305 5.78 -14.05 4.39
CA MET A 305 5.09 -12.96 3.71
C MET A 305 4.89 -13.36 2.25
N LEU A 306 3.89 -12.80 1.56
CA LEU A 306 3.80 -12.95 0.10
C LEU A 306 3.50 -11.60 -0.57
N PRO A 307 4.35 -11.10 -1.48
CA PRO A 307 4.03 -9.91 -2.22
C PRO A 307 3.06 -10.31 -3.35
N LEU A 308 1.90 -9.68 -3.37
CA LEU A 308 0.80 -9.99 -4.29
C LEU A 308 0.83 -9.05 -5.50
N ILE A 309 1.13 -7.77 -5.28
CA ILE A 309 1.32 -6.75 -6.32
C ILE A 309 2.54 -5.88 -5.98
N ARG A 310 3.36 -5.60 -6.99
CA ARG A 310 4.48 -4.65 -6.99
C ARG A 310 4.53 -4.01 -8.38
N ALA A 311 3.59 -3.12 -8.66
CA ALA A 311 3.42 -2.51 -9.99
C ALA A 311 3.61 -1.00 -9.88
N GLY A 312 4.77 -0.49 -10.33
CA GLY A 312 5.09 0.93 -10.13
C GLY A 312 5.28 1.23 -8.64
N ASP A 313 4.49 2.16 -8.10
CA ASP A 313 4.42 2.52 -6.69
C ASP A 313 3.31 1.78 -5.91
N ASP A 314 2.43 1.04 -6.58
CA ASP A 314 1.38 0.25 -5.94
C ASP A 314 1.94 -1.06 -5.37
N ILE A 315 1.74 -1.24 -4.05
CA ILE A 315 2.27 -2.36 -3.30
C ILE A 315 1.13 -3.04 -2.56
N PHE A 316 1.01 -4.36 -2.72
CA PHE A 316 0.08 -5.19 -1.96
C PHE A 316 0.77 -6.44 -1.45
N VAL A 317 0.82 -6.61 -0.13
CA VAL A 317 1.59 -7.69 0.53
C VAL A 317 0.73 -8.38 1.58
N LEU A 318 0.72 -9.72 1.55
CA LEU A 318 0.13 -10.56 2.59
C LEU A 318 1.17 -10.82 3.68
N LEU A 319 0.78 -10.59 4.94
CA LEU A 319 1.63 -10.66 6.12
C LEU A 319 0.97 -11.46 7.27
N PRO A 320 1.79 -12.04 8.17
CA PRO A 320 1.35 -12.53 9.47
C PRO A 320 0.76 -11.40 10.30
N ALA A 321 -0.47 -11.58 10.79
CA ALA A 321 -1.18 -10.53 11.52
C ALA A 321 -0.41 -9.94 12.72
N PRO A 322 0.28 -10.73 13.59
CA PRO A 322 0.94 -10.18 14.77
C PRO A 322 1.99 -9.11 14.46
N TYR A 323 2.72 -9.24 13.36
CA TYR A 323 3.85 -8.37 13.04
C TYR A 323 3.59 -7.39 11.90
N ALA A 324 2.39 -7.41 11.30
CA ALA A 324 2.11 -6.65 10.08
C ALA A 324 2.28 -5.13 10.27
N LEU A 325 1.89 -4.60 11.43
CA LEU A 325 2.00 -3.17 11.70
C LEU A 325 3.46 -2.70 11.85
N ASP A 326 4.27 -3.47 12.56
CA ASP A 326 5.69 -3.14 12.72
C ASP A 326 6.48 -3.45 11.44
N TYR A 327 6.06 -4.44 10.65
CA TYR A 327 6.58 -4.67 9.30
C TYR A 327 6.37 -3.44 8.41
N ALA A 328 5.14 -2.89 8.36
CA ALA A 328 4.86 -1.67 7.59
C ALA A 328 5.70 -0.48 8.05
N ARG A 329 5.94 -0.35 9.36
CA ARG A 329 6.85 0.69 9.90
C ARG A 329 8.25 0.55 9.32
N HIS A 330 8.85 -0.65 9.38
CA HIS A 330 10.20 -0.88 8.86
C HIS A 330 10.27 -0.74 7.34
N PHE A 331 9.27 -1.24 6.62
CA PHE A 331 9.14 -1.08 5.17
C PHE A 331 9.18 0.41 4.78
N CYS A 332 8.35 1.25 5.41
CA CYS A 332 8.33 2.68 5.12
C CYS A 332 9.65 3.38 5.47
N GLN A 333 10.27 3.03 6.61
CA GLN A 333 11.57 3.61 7.03
C GLN A 333 12.71 3.25 6.07
N GLU A 334 12.75 2.00 5.63
CA GLU A 334 13.77 1.53 4.69
C GLU A 334 13.59 2.18 3.32
N PHE A 335 12.35 2.23 2.81
CA PHE A 335 12.04 2.91 1.57
C PHE A 335 12.48 4.38 1.61
N GLU A 336 12.09 5.12 2.66
CA GLU A 336 12.49 6.50 2.84
C GLU A 336 14.02 6.64 2.84
N THR A 337 14.74 5.78 3.56
CA THR A 337 16.19 5.83 3.64
C THR A 337 16.84 5.60 2.29
N LEU A 338 16.42 4.57 1.55
CA LEU A 338 16.97 4.22 0.24
C LEU A 338 16.73 5.33 -0.80
N ILE A 339 15.50 5.82 -0.90
CA ILE A 339 15.15 6.79 -1.94
C ILE A 339 15.72 8.17 -1.64
N ASN A 340 15.64 8.62 -0.38
CA ASN A 340 16.01 9.98 0.00
C ASN A 340 17.52 10.21 0.08
N ASN A 341 18.32 9.15 0.16
CA ASN A 341 19.78 9.24 0.17
C ASN A 341 20.40 9.19 -1.23
N HIS A 342 19.62 8.89 -2.26
CA HIS A 342 20.10 8.82 -3.64
C HIS A 342 20.27 10.22 -4.27
N GLU A 343 21.34 10.40 -5.04
CA GLU A 343 21.72 11.72 -5.61
C GLU A 343 20.64 12.31 -6.53
N VAL A 344 20.02 11.50 -7.39
CA VAL A 344 18.90 11.93 -8.26
C VAL A 344 17.76 12.60 -7.48
N ILE A 345 17.44 12.10 -6.28
CA ILE A 345 16.40 12.71 -5.43
C ILE A 345 16.92 13.99 -4.77
N LYS A 346 18.15 14.00 -4.26
CA LYS A 346 18.77 15.18 -3.64
C LYS A 346 18.82 16.37 -4.61
N GLU A 347 19.19 16.12 -5.86
CA GLU A 347 19.24 17.15 -6.92
C GLU A 347 17.86 17.71 -7.30
N MET A 348 16.79 16.93 -7.10
CA MET A 348 15.41 17.33 -7.45
C MET A 348 14.67 18.05 -6.34
N ARG A 349 15.17 18.02 -5.09
CA ARG A 349 14.55 18.67 -3.94
C ARG A 349 14.64 20.18 -4.05
N GLN A 350 13.59 20.86 -3.59
CA GLN A 350 13.62 22.32 -3.43
C GLN A 350 14.41 22.74 -2.19
N ASP A 351 14.31 21.95 -1.12
CA ASP A 351 15.01 22.14 0.16
C ASP A 351 15.17 20.80 0.91
N GLU A 352 15.87 20.81 2.05
CA GLU A 352 16.14 19.61 2.85
C GLU A 352 14.89 18.99 3.53
N THR A 353 13.80 19.75 3.63
CA THR A 353 12.56 19.32 4.26
C THR A 353 11.65 18.54 3.30
N GLU A 354 11.80 18.74 1.99
CA GLU A 354 11.07 17.99 0.97
C GLU A 354 11.61 16.56 0.84
N ARG A 355 10.76 15.57 1.16
CA ARG A 355 11.14 14.16 1.12
C ARG A 355 10.13 13.34 0.33
N VAL A 356 10.63 12.29 -0.30
CA VAL A 356 9.78 11.22 -0.81
C VAL A 356 9.42 10.32 0.37
N THR A 357 8.14 10.06 0.57
CA THR A 357 7.64 9.26 1.70
C THR A 357 6.64 8.24 1.19
N MET A 358 6.15 7.36 2.06
CA MET A 358 5.22 6.29 1.72
C MET A 358 4.00 6.38 2.64
N SER A 359 2.81 6.17 2.09
CA SER A 359 1.64 5.89 2.92
C SER A 359 1.33 4.41 2.82
N ALA A 360 1.00 3.79 3.95
CA ALA A 360 0.60 2.38 3.99
C ALA A 360 -0.69 2.20 4.80
N ALA A 361 -1.38 1.10 4.51
CA ALA A 361 -2.59 0.67 5.19
C ALA A 361 -2.49 -0.81 5.53
N ILE A 362 -2.81 -1.18 6.77
CA ILE A 362 -2.92 -2.58 7.20
C ILE A 362 -4.38 -2.98 7.39
N VAL A 363 -4.82 -4.03 6.71
CA VAL A 363 -6.15 -4.61 6.89
C VAL A 363 -6.03 -5.99 7.53
N TYR A 364 -6.57 -6.13 8.73
CA TYR A 364 -6.68 -7.41 9.44
C TYR A 364 -8.00 -8.10 9.10
N CYS A 365 -7.96 -9.37 8.75
CA CYS A 365 -9.17 -10.14 8.45
C CYS A 365 -8.94 -11.65 8.62
N LYS A 366 -10.04 -12.42 8.55
CA LYS A 366 -9.97 -13.89 8.47
C LYS A 366 -9.30 -14.31 7.17
N GLN A 367 -8.51 -15.39 7.22
CA GLN A 367 -7.80 -15.94 6.06
C GLN A 367 -8.68 -16.21 4.82
N SER A 368 -9.98 -16.47 5.03
CA SER A 368 -10.96 -16.77 3.98
C SER A 368 -11.70 -15.55 3.45
N TYR A 369 -11.37 -14.33 3.90
CA TYR A 369 -12.10 -13.12 3.49
C TYR A 369 -11.71 -12.70 2.05
N PRO A 370 -12.67 -12.30 1.19
CA PRO A 370 -12.40 -12.01 -0.22
C PRO A 370 -11.39 -10.87 -0.44
N TYR A 371 -10.36 -11.11 -1.27
CA TYR A 371 -9.26 -10.17 -1.49
C TYR A 371 -9.69 -8.82 -2.03
N HIS A 372 -10.65 -8.78 -2.96
CA HIS A 372 -11.12 -7.53 -3.56
C HIS A 372 -11.72 -6.58 -2.51
N LEU A 373 -12.44 -7.13 -1.52
CA LEU A 373 -12.99 -6.36 -0.40
C LEU A 373 -11.91 -5.89 0.57
N VAL A 374 -10.91 -6.74 0.85
CA VAL A 374 -9.73 -6.34 1.64
C VAL A 374 -9.01 -5.19 0.97
N HIS A 375 -8.75 -5.31 -0.33
CA HIS A 375 -8.04 -4.32 -1.12
C HIS A 375 -8.82 -3.00 -1.18
N GLU A 376 -10.12 -3.05 -1.46
CA GLU A 376 -10.99 -1.86 -1.45
C GLU A 376 -10.92 -1.14 -0.09
N TYR A 377 -11.02 -1.87 1.02
CA TYR A 377 -10.90 -1.27 2.35
C TYR A 377 -9.49 -0.74 2.62
N GLY A 378 -8.44 -1.43 2.15
CA GLY A 378 -7.07 -0.97 2.23
C GLY A 378 -6.83 0.34 1.47
N GLU A 379 -7.40 0.50 0.28
CA GLU A 379 -7.38 1.75 -0.49
C GLU A 379 -8.09 2.90 0.24
N GLU A 380 -9.20 2.62 0.92
CA GLU A 380 -9.89 3.63 1.75
C GLU A 380 -9.01 4.12 2.89
N LEU A 381 -8.34 3.20 3.60
CA LEU A 381 -7.40 3.50 4.68
C LEU A 381 -6.17 4.24 4.14
N LEU A 382 -5.64 3.81 3.00
CA LEU A 382 -4.51 4.45 2.33
C LEU A 382 -4.84 5.89 1.92
N ALA A 383 -6.06 6.13 1.42
CA ALA A 383 -6.54 7.47 1.12
C ALA A 383 -6.60 8.36 2.38
N GLN A 384 -6.95 7.80 3.55
CA GLN A 384 -6.91 8.52 4.82
C GLN A 384 -5.46 8.89 5.21
N ALA A 385 -4.55 7.92 5.16
CA ALA A 385 -3.12 8.14 5.43
C ALA A 385 -2.53 9.25 4.55
N LYS A 386 -2.82 9.20 3.23
CA LYS A 386 -2.38 10.22 2.26
C LYS A 386 -2.96 11.60 2.54
N ARG A 387 -4.21 11.70 3.03
CA ARG A 387 -4.81 13.01 3.38
C ARG A 387 -4.05 13.68 4.50
N VAL A 388 -3.67 12.92 5.54
CA VAL A 388 -2.90 13.43 6.69
C VAL A 388 -1.50 13.87 6.24
N THR A 389 -0.79 13.03 5.48
CA THR A 389 0.54 13.39 4.95
C THR A 389 0.51 14.63 4.05
N LYS A 390 -0.45 14.73 3.13
CA LYS A 390 -0.58 15.90 2.23
C LYS A 390 -0.93 17.18 2.98
N ARG A 391 -1.72 17.09 4.05
CA ARG A 391 -2.11 18.24 4.88
C ARG A 391 -0.88 18.89 5.51
N VAL A 392 -0.02 18.09 6.15
CA VAL A 392 1.19 18.57 6.84
C VAL A 392 2.29 18.94 5.86
N GLY A 393 2.50 18.15 4.80
CA GLY A 393 3.56 18.38 3.82
C GLY A 393 3.35 19.59 2.92
N ARG A 394 2.10 20.09 2.76
CA ARG A 394 1.79 21.24 1.89
C ARG A 394 1.65 22.57 2.65
N LEU A 395 1.99 22.62 3.93
CA LEU A 395 1.94 23.85 4.70
C LEU A 395 3.00 24.84 4.19
N LYS A 396 2.64 26.13 4.14
CA LYS A 396 3.59 27.19 3.73
C LYS A 396 4.71 27.39 4.75
N THR A 397 4.46 27.10 6.02
CA THR A 397 5.42 27.22 7.12
C THR A 397 5.32 25.99 8.02
N GLY A 398 6.46 25.45 8.45
CA GLY A 398 6.50 24.24 9.28
C GLY A 398 6.06 22.98 8.54
N GLN A 399 6.37 22.86 7.24
CA GLN A 399 6.15 21.64 6.48
C GLN A 399 7.04 20.50 7.01
N GLN A 400 6.48 19.29 7.05
CA GLN A 400 7.23 18.08 7.33
C GLN A 400 6.60 16.94 6.53
N TRP A 401 7.40 16.27 5.71
CA TRP A 401 6.99 15.07 5.00
C TRP A 401 7.37 13.84 5.83
N LEU A 402 6.37 13.04 6.18
CA LEU A 402 6.53 11.79 6.94
C LEU A 402 5.70 10.69 6.29
N SER A 403 6.25 9.48 6.27
CA SER A 403 5.45 8.29 6.01
C SER A 403 4.38 8.11 7.08
N SER A 404 3.25 7.55 6.66
CA SER A 404 2.08 7.36 7.51
C SER A 404 1.52 5.95 7.34
N VAL A 405 0.96 5.41 8.42
CA VAL A 405 0.30 4.12 8.44
C VAL A 405 -1.10 4.26 9.01
N SER A 406 -2.09 3.79 8.26
CA SER A 406 -3.45 3.56 8.75
C SER A 406 -3.69 2.07 8.91
N PHE A 407 -4.67 1.69 9.72
CA PHE A 407 -5.03 0.28 9.85
C PHE A 407 -6.50 0.10 10.22
N GLY A 408 -7.02 -1.09 9.92
CA GLY A 408 -8.41 -1.45 10.19
C GLY A 408 -8.57 -2.96 10.29
N MET A 409 -9.67 -3.38 10.91
CA MET A 409 -10.01 -4.79 11.09
C MET A 409 -11.40 -5.07 10.53
N ILE A 410 -11.51 -6.17 9.80
CA ILE A 410 -12.77 -6.68 9.29
C ILE A 410 -13.24 -7.81 10.22
N ILE A 411 -14.42 -7.64 10.82
CA ILE A 411 -14.99 -8.58 11.78
C ILE A 411 -16.27 -9.20 11.18
N GLY A 412 -16.28 -10.53 11.04
CA GLY A 412 -17.46 -11.28 10.57
C GLY A 412 -17.84 -11.02 9.11
N SER A 413 -19.15 -11.05 8.82
CA SER A 413 -19.72 -10.76 7.50
C SER A 413 -20.13 -9.28 7.34
N GLU A 414 -19.73 -8.41 8.26
CA GLU A 414 -20.07 -6.99 8.18
C GLU A 414 -19.33 -6.37 6.98
N SER A 415 -20.11 -5.91 6.01
CA SER A 415 -19.65 -5.15 4.85
C SER A 415 -19.01 -3.85 5.31
N THR A 416 -17.66 -3.81 5.43
CA THR A 416 -16.84 -2.59 5.63
C THR A 416 -17.44 -1.55 6.58
N ASN A 417 -18.20 -1.98 7.59
CA ASN A 417 -19.17 -1.12 8.24
C ASN A 417 -18.40 -0.24 9.20
N ARG A 418 -18.01 0.92 8.66
CA ARG A 418 -17.34 1.99 9.38
C ARG A 418 -18.16 2.23 10.65
N PRO A 419 -17.55 2.34 11.83
CA PRO A 419 -18.24 3.00 12.90
C PRO A 419 -18.50 4.44 12.45
N SER A 420 -19.75 4.70 12.04
CA SER A 420 -20.22 6.04 11.70
C SER A 420 -20.43 6.77 13.02
N TYR A 421 -19.36 7.36 13.55
CA TYR A 421 -19.49 8.22 14.72
C TYR A 421 -20.22 9.49 14.29
N ALA A 422 -21.50 9.59 14.65
CA ALA A 422 -22.35 10.73 14.33
C ALA A 422 -21.97 12.00 15.11
N GLY A 423 -21.11 11.87 16.14
CA GLY A 423 -20.70 12.95 17.05
C GLY A 423 -19.42 13.68 16.67
N SER A 424 -18.97 14.56 17.57
CA SER A 424 -17.74 15.34 17.50
C SER A 424 -16.53 14.66 18.13
N TYR A 425 -16.67 13.50 18.77
CA TYR A 425 -15.56 12.74 19.38
C TYR A 425 -15.44 11.35 18.75
N TYR A 426 -14.27 11.08 18.21
CA TYR A 426 -13.93 9.90 17.44
C TYR A 426 -12.92 9.07 18.23
N PRO A 427 -13.27 7.87 18.69
CA PRO A 427 -12.37 6.99 19.45
C PRO A 427 -11.36 6.30 18.52
N THR A 428 -10.74 7.03 17.60
CA THR A 428 -9.70 6.55 16.69
C THR A 428 -8.90 7.75 16.20
N LEU A 429 -7.59 7.60 15.96
CA LEU A 429 -6.77 8.57 15.23
C LEU A 429 -6.75 8.29 13.73
N THR A 430 -7.17 7.10 13.31
CA THR A 430 -7.13 6.52 11.95
C THR A 430 -5.74 6.40 11.30
N THR A 431 -4.81 7.30 11.60
CA THR A 431 -3.50 7.42 10.95
C THR A 431 -2.41 7.71 11.98
N TYR A 432 -1.26 7.07 11.81
CA TYR A 432 -0.08 7.23 12.65
C TYR A 432 1.16 7.56 11.81
N TRP A 433 2.09 8.33 12.38
CA TRP A 433 3.37 8.65 11.72
C TRP A 433 4.36 7.51 11.88
N VAL A 434 5.11 7.19 10.83
CA VAL A 434 6.19 6.18 10.89
C VAL A 434 7.44 6.72 11.60
N GLY A 435 7.68 8.03 11.49
CA GLY A 435 8.79 8.73 12.15
C GLY A 435 8.29 9.83 13.07
N GLU A 436 9.20 10.38 13.88
CA GLU A 436 8.86 11.39 14.88
C GLU A 436 8.36 12.70 14.24
N PRO A 437 7.14 13.17 14.59
CA PRO A 437 6.69 14.49 14.19
C PRO A 437 7.44 15.57 14.97
N THR A 438 8.18 16.44 14.29
CA THR A 438 9.02 17.47 14.91
C THR A 438 8.35 18.84 14.88
N VAL A 439 7.49 19.09 13.89
CA VAL A 439 6.78 20.38 13.71
C VAL A 439 5.41 20.38 14.39
N PRO A 440 4.91 21.53 14.89
CA PRO A 440 3.63 21.60 15.60
C PRO A 440 2.44 21.05 14.82
N ALA A 441 2.37 21.31 13.51
CA ALA A 441 1.27 20.81 12.68
C ALA A 441 1.28 19.28 12.53
N ALA A 442 2.45 18.66 12.41
CA ALA A 442 2.60 17.21 12.38
C ALA A 442 2.21 16.59 13.73
N LYS A 443 2.70 17.20 14.82
CA LYS A 443 2.37 16.81 16.21
C LYS A 443 0.89 16.95 16.51
N ALA A 444 0.20 17.90 15.89
CA ALA A 444 -1.23 18.13 16.03
C ALA A 444 -2.08 17.12 15.22
N SER A 445 -1.55 16.60 14.11
CA SER A 445 -2.34 15.80 13.14
C SER A 445 -2.37 14.30 13.42
N ALA A 446 -1.31 13.73 14.01
CA ALA A 446 -1.24 12.32 14.37
C ALA A 446 -0.12 12.06 15.38
N VAL A 447 -0.07 10.84 15.91
CA VAL A 447 0.94 10.35 16.86
C VAL A 447 1.90 9.40 16.14
N GLU A 448 3.14 9.31 16.60
CA GLU A 448 4.10 8.33 16.09
C GLU A 448 3.67 6.89 16.42
N LEU A 449 3.76 6.00 15.45
CA LEU A 449 3.37 4.59 15.56
C LEU A 449 4.15 3.85 16.65
N ALA A 450 5.42 4.20 16.88
CA ALA A 450 6.22 3.64 17.96
C ALA A 450 5.60 3.88 19.35
N VAL A 451 4.83 4.96 19.53
CA VAL A 451 4.12 5.24 20.78
C VAL A 451 3.07 4.17 21.06
N LEU A 452 2.32 3.70 20.04
CA LEU A 452 1.35 2.60 20.21
C LEU A 452 2.02 1.35 20.78
N PHE A 453 3.16 0.96 20.22
CA PHE A 453 3.92 -0.20 20.69
C PHE A 453 4.44 -0.01 22.12
N SER A 454 4.98 1.17 22.46
CA SER A 454 5.42 1.46 23.82
C SER A 454 4.26 1.35 24.83
N GLN A 455 3.08 1.87 24.47
CA GLN A 455 1.91 1.83 25.33
C GLN A 455 1.32 0.42 25.44
N ARG A 456 1.44 -0.43 24.40
CA ARG A 456 1.06 -1.85 24.47
C ARG A 456 1.79 -2.58 25.59
N LEU A 457 3.10 -2.35 25.72
CA LEU A 457 3.94 -2.97 26.75
C LEU A 457 3.68 -2.40 28.14
N GLU A 458 3.42 -1.10 28.22
CA GLU A 458 3.10 -0.43 29.49
C GLU A 458 1.71 -0.81 30.02
N LEU A 459 0.70 -0.80 29.15
CA LEU A 459 -0.65 -1.21 29.50
C LEU A 459 -0.75 -2.72 29.74
N ARG A 460 0.18 -3.54 29.24
CA ARG A 460 0.26 -4.95 29.62
C ARG A 460 0.30 -5.12 31.15
N LYS A 461 1.03 -4.23 31.84
CA LYS A 461 1.20 -4.24 33.30
C LYS A 461 -0.04 -3.75 34.06
N VAL A 462 -1.06 -3.25 33.35
CA VAL A 462 -2.36 -2.87 33.92
C VAL A 462 -3.28 -4.10 33.98
N PRO A 463 -3.94 -4.40 35.11
CA PRO A 463 -4.84 -5.55 35.20
C PRO A 463 -5.90 -5.57 34.09
N ALA A 464 -6.17 -6.74 33.51
CA ALA A 464 -7.11 -6.89 32.38
C ALA A 464 -8.48 -6.26 32.64
N LYS A 465 -9.03 -6.44 33.86
CA LYS A 465 -10.28 -5.78 34.29
C LYS A 465 -10.23 -4.27 34.16
N ARG A 466 -9.10 -3.64 34.50
CA ARG A 466 -8.93 -2.18 34.41
C ARG A 466 -8.77 -1.74 32.96
N ARG A 467 -8.06 -2.50 32.12
CA ARG A 467 -8.01 -2.26 30.67
C ARG A 467 -9.41 -2.30 30.04
N ALA A 468 -10.20 -3.32 30.37
CA ALA A 468 -11.57 -3.45 29.89
C ALA A 468 -12.48 -2.29 30.32
N GLU A 469 -12.37 -1.84 31.58
CA GLU A 469 -13.12 -0.67 32.05
C GLU A 469 -12.74 0.62 31.30
N VAL A 470 -11.47 0.80 30.93
CA VAL A 470 -11.03 1.94 30.11
C VAL A 470 -11.57 1.80 28.68
N ARG A 471 -11.46 0.61 28.07
CA ARG A 471 -11.99 0.32 26.74
C ARG A 471 -13.49 0.64 26.64
N ASN A 472 -14.28 0.17 27.60
CA ASN A 472 -15.72 0.39 27.64
C ASN A 472 -16.11 1.89 27.70
N LEU A 473 -15.23 2.77 28.20
CA LEU A 473 -15.48 4.21 28.16
C LEU A 473 -15.35 4.77 26.74
N PHE A 474 -14.47 4.21 25.92
CA PHE A 474 -14.26 4.64 24.54
C PHE A 474 -15.19 3.94 23.54
N ASP A 475 -15.75 2.79 23.89
CA ASP A 475 -16.84 2.15 23.13
C ASP A 475 -18.14 2.99 23.20
N ASP A 476 -18.27 3.86 24.21
CA ASP A 476 -19.36 4.85 24.40
C ASP A 476 -18.78 6.28 24.55
N PRO A 477 -18.18 6.84 23.46
CA PRO A 477 -17.57 8.16 23.49
C PRO A 477 -18.64 9.25 23.59
N PRO A 478 -18.30 10.45 24.08
CA PRO A 478 -19.27 11.55 24.10
C PRO A 478 -19.60 11.98 22.67
N GLU A 479 -20.88 12.11 22.31
CA GLU A 479 -21.24 12.55 20.96
C GLU A 479 -21.01 14.05 20.78
N GLU A 480 -21.11 14.83 21.84
CA GLU A 480 -21.00 16.28 21.81
C GLU A 480 -20.44 16.82 23.14
N THR A 481 -19.99 18.08 23.13
CA THR A 481 -19.36 18.72 24.30
C THR A 481 -20.26 18.72 25.54
N ALA A 482 -21.59 18.77 25.38
CA ALA A 482 -22.53 18.71 26.51
C ALA A 482 -22.47 17.37 27.29
N GLN A 483 -22.08 16.29 26.63
CA GLN A 483 -21.96 14.95 27.24
C GLN A 483 -20.58 14.72 27.87
N LEU A 484 -19.60 15.59 27.59
CA LEU A 484 -18.22 15.43 28.01
C LEU A 484 -18.06 15.41 29.54
N ASP A 485 -18.80 16.24 30.27
CA ASP A 485 -18.72 16.27 31.75
C ASP A 485 -19.18 14.95 32.37
N ARG A 486 -20.26 14.36 31.84
CA ARG A 486 -20.75 13.05 32.28
C ARG A 486 -19.72 11.97 31.98
N TRP A 487 -19.14 11.98 30.78
CA TRP A 487 -18.12 11.04 30.36
C TRP A 487 -16.86 11.15 31.25
N ASN A 488 -16.37 12.37 31.47
CA ASN A 488 -15.24 12.67 32.36
C ASN A 488 -15.51 12.24 33.80
N GLY A 489 -16.74 12.40 34.29
CA GLY A 489 -17.14 11.91 35.60
C GLY A 489 -16.99 10.39 35.74
N ARG A 490 -17.27 9.61 34.69
CA ARG A 490 -17.04 8.15 34.68
C ARG A 490 -15.55 7.83 34.72
N LEU A 491 -14.74 8.52 33.91
CA LEU A 491 -13.28 8.35 33.90
C LEU A 491 -12.64 8.70 35.25
N GLN A 492 -13.04 9.81 35.88
CA GLN A 492 -12.52 10.22 37.19
C GLN A 492 -12.87 9.22 38.30
N LYS A 493 -14.06 8.62 38.26
CA LYS A 493 -14.42 7.52 39.17
C LYS A 493 -13.50 6.32 38.97
N LEU A 494 -13.20 5.97 37.71
CA LEU A 494 -12.24 4.90 37.41
C LEU A 494 -10.84 5.23 37.94
N PHE A 495 -10.37 6.46 37.75
CA PHE A 495 -9.07 6.91 38.28
C PHE A 495 -8.97 6.79 39.80
N ARG A 496 -10.00 7.22 40.55
CA ARG A 496 -10.03 7.06 42.02
C ARG A 496 -9.93 5.60 42.45
N ARG A 497 -10.60 4.69 41.73
CA ARG A 497 -10.53 3.24 42.01
C ARG A 497 -9.15 2.67 41.71
N MET A 498 -8.52 3.08 40.59
CA MET A 498 -7.15 2.69 40.25
C MET A 498 -6.18 3.19 41.31
N GLN A 499 -6.25 4.47 41.69
CA GLN A 499 -5.41 5.07 42.73
C GLN A 499 -5.49 4.33 44.05
N ALA A 500 -6.70 3.97 44.49
CA ALA A 500 -6.92 3.25 45.74
C ALA A 500 -6.42 1.80 45.70
N THR A 501 -6.38 1.18 44.52
CA THR A 501 -5.94 -0.22 44.37
C THR A 501 -4.43 -0.31 44.16
N ASN A 502 -3.91 0.44 43.20
CA ASN A 502 -2.50 0.48 42.83
C ASN A 502 -2.19 1.80 42.09
N PRO A 503 -1.46 2.75 42.70
CA PRO A 503 -1.09 4.02 42.07
C PRO A 503 -0.36 3.88 40.72
N ASP A 504 0.43 2.82 40.54
CA ASP A 504 1.14 2.58 39.27
C ASP A 504 0.18 2.26 38.13
N THR A 505 -0.96 1.62 38.43
CA THR A 505 -2.01 1.36 37.44
C THR A 505 -2.60 2.67 36.92
N LEU A 506 -2.85 3.63 37.82
CA LEU A 506 -3.33 4.95 37.40
C LEU A 506 -2.27 5.66 36.55
N LYS A 507 -1.02 5.68 37.02
CA LYS A 507 0.09 6.34 36.32
C LYS A 507 0.25 5.84 34.89
N ARG A 508 0.25 4.51 34.68
CA ARG A 508 0.35 3.91 33.33
C ARG A 508 -0.86 4.25 32.46
N THR A 509 -2.07 4.23 33.04
CA THR A 509 -3.30 4.57 32.31
C THR A 509 -3.31 6.04 31.87
N GLN A 510 -2.93 6.98 32.76
CA GLN A 510 -2.84 8.40 32.45
C GLN A 510 -1.73 8.71 31.43
N LYS A 511 -0.62 7.99 31.50
CA LYS A 511 0.44 8.07 30.49
C LYS A 511 -0.09 7.64 29.12
N ALA A 512 -0.81 6.52 29.03
CA ALA A 512 -1.38 6.06 27.77
C ALA A 512 -2.41 7.03 27.17
N LEU A 513 -3.27 7.63 28.01
CA LEU A 513 -4.22 8.67 27.57
C LEU A 513 -3.48 9.91 27.04
N THR A 514 -2.45 10.35 27.75
CA THR A 514 -1.64 11.51 27.36
C THR A 514 -0.88 11.27 26.05
N ASP A 515 -0.22 10.11 25.93
CA ASP A 515 0.66 9.80 24.81
C ASP A 515 -0.10 9.46 23.53
N LEU A 516 -1.27 8.83 23.63
CA LEU A 516 -2.14 8.50 22.50
C LEU A 516 -3.24 9.54 22.24
N GLY A 517 -3.32 10.57 23.07
CA GLY A 517 -4.17 11.74 22.91
C GLY A 517 -3.35 12.96 22.50
N ASP A 518 -3.63 14.09 23.15
CA ASP A 518 -2.83 15.31 23.08
C ASP A 518 -2.45 15.77 24.49
N ALA A 519 -1.18 15.60 24.85
CA ALA A 519 -0.65 16.02 26.15
C ALA A 519 -0.84 17.52 26.41
N ALA A 520 -0.82 18.36 25.38
CA ALA A 520 -1.04 19.80 25.52
C ALA A 520 -2.51 20.13 25.83
N ALA A 521 -3.43 19.21 25.55
CA ALA A 521 -4.86 19.37 25.79
C ALA A 521 -5.31 18.96 27.20
N ILE A 522 -4.39 18.50 28.06
CA ILE A 522 -4.73 18.04 29.42
C ILE A 522 -5.22 19.21 30.28
N THR A 523 -6.48 19.14 30.70
CA THR A 523 -7.09 20.13 31.61
C THR A 523 -8.00 19.43 32.60
N LYS A 524 -8.50 20.16 33.61
CA LYS A 524 -9.52 19.62 34.53
C LYS A 524 -10.78 19.14 33.79
N THR A 525 -11.10 19.76 32.65
CA THR A 525 -12.28 19.47 31.82
C THR A 525 -11.97 18.57 30.60
N ASN A 526 -10.70 18.23 30.37
CA ASN A 526 -10.27 17.25 29.36
C ASN A 526 -9.21 16.28 29.93
N PRO A 527 -9.57 15.46 30.93
CA PRO A 527 -8.65 14.52 31.57
C PRO A 527 -8.24 13.33 30.69
N ALA A 528 -8.95 13.10 29.59
CA ALA A 528 -8.62 12.08 28.61
C ALA A 528 -7.77 12.60 27.45
N CYS A 529 -7.39 13.87 27.45
CA CYS A 529 -6.48 14.41 26.44
C CYS A 529 -7.02 14.23 25.00
N TRP A 530 -8.33 14.41 24.80
CA TRP A 530 -8.92 14.39 23.45
C TRP A 530 -8.22 15.40 22.55
N ARG A 531 -7.74 14.94 21.39
CA ARG A 531 -7.00 15.75 20.42
C ARG A 531 -7.96 16.47 19.50
N PHE A 532 -7.89 17.79 19.43
CA PHE A 532 -8.73 18.56 18.52
C PHE A 532 -8.07 18.73 17.15
N HIS A 533 -8.74 18.30 16.08
CA HIS A 533 -8.36 18.61 14.70
C HIS A 533 -9.21 19.77 14.19
N ALA A 534 -8.59 20.94 14.05
CA ALA A 534 -9.28 22.17 13.64
C ALA A 534 -10.00 22.04 12.29
N ASP A 535 -9.36 21.40 11.30
CA ASP A 535 -9.91 21.25 9.94
C ASP A 535 -11.21 20.45 9.89
N GLU A 536 -11.34 19.47 10.77
CA GLU A 536 -12.51 18.59 10.84
C GLU A 536 -13.49 19.04 11.92
N SER A 537 -13.09 20.02 12.75
CA SER A 537 -13.81 20.49 13.92
C SER A 537 -14.24 19.34 14.83
N LYS A 538 -13.36 18.34 14.98
CA LYS A 538 -13.61 17.07 15.66
C LYS A 538 -12.47 16.71 16.61
N HIS A 539 -12.80 15.88 17.59
CA HIS A 539 -11.88 15.38 18.60
C HIS A 539 -11.56 13.92 18.34
N PHE A 540 -10.30 13.52 18.51
CA PHE A 540 -9.81 12.18 18.21
C PHE A 540 -8.97 11.63 19.37
N HIS A 541 -8.87 10.31 19.48
CA HIS A 541 -8.03 9.66 20.49
C HIS A 541 -7.55 8.28 20.04
N GLY A 542 -6.26 7.96 20.22
CA GLY A 542 -5.64 6.76 19.66
C GLY A 542 -5.60 5.53 20.57
N LEU A 543 -5.96 5.68 21.85
CA LEU A 543 -6.05 4.54 22.79
C LEU A 543 -7.00 3.42 22.33
N PRO A 544 -8.17 3.69 21.74
CA PRO A 544 -9.07 2.62 21.32
C PRO A 544 -8.53 1.87 20.10
N ASP A 545 -7.77 2.53 19.23
CA ASP A 545 -7.05 1.84 18.15
C ASP A 545 -6.10 0.78 18.74
N LEU A 546 -5.32 1.12 19.77
CA LEU A 546 -4.47 0.15 20.47
C LEU A 546 -5.26 -1.03 21.05
N PHE A 547 -6.46 -0.80 21.58
CA PHE A 547 -7.31 -1.90 22.06
C PHE A 547 -7.88 -2.75 20.92
N ALA A 548 -8.20 -2.14 19.78
CA ALA A 548 -8.70 -2.84 18.60
C ALA A 548 -7.63 -3.78 18.01
N ILE A 549 -6.38 -3.32 17.96
CA ILE A 549 -5.23 -4.11 17.47
C ILE A 549 -4.37 -4.69 18.59
N TRP A 550 -4.89 -4.81 19.81
CA TRP A 550 -4.16 -5.36 20.95
C TRP A 550 -3.44 -6.69 20.68
N PRO A 551 -4.04 -7.66 19.95
CA PRO A 551 -3.37 -8.91 19.60
C PRO A 551 -2.37 -8.80 18.43
N TYR A 552 -2.29 -7.64 17.77
CA TYR A 552 -1.51 -7.39 16.55
C TYR A 552 -0.49 -6.25 16.68
N ALA A 553 -0.27 -5.76 17.91
CA ALA A 553 0.67 -4.69 18.22
C ALA A 553 2.03 -5.23 18.69
N GLN A 554 2.52 -6.32 18.09
CA GLN A 554 3.85 -6.87 18.36
C GLN A 554 4.94 -6.10 17.60
N THR A 555 6.14 -6.06 18.16
CA THR A 555 7.31 -5.43 17.54
C THR A 555 8.46 -6.39 17.33
N PHE A 556 9.28 -6.09 16.33
CA PHE A 556 10.54 -6.76 16.07
C PHE A 556 11.61 -6.48 17.12
N ALA A 557 11.43 -5.49 17.99
CA ALA A 557 12.38 -5.19 19.05
C ALA A 557 12.22 -6.12 20.26
N GLU A 558 11.00 -6.56 20.53
CA GLU A 558 10.64 -7.23 21.78
C GLU A 558 10.45 -8.75 21.59
N ALA A 559 10.71 -9.50 22.66
CA ALA A 559 10.51 -10.95 22.69
C ALA A 559 9.01 -11.33 22.76
N LEU A 560 8.64 -12.51 22.25
CA LEU A 560 7.24 -12.93 22.14
C LEU A 560 6.57 -13.27 23.47
N ASP A 561 7.33 -13.69 24.47
CA ASP A 561 6.86 -13.87 25.84
C ASP A 561 6.32 -12.57 26.45
N LEU A 562 6.76 -11.41 25.93
CA LEU A 562 6.22 -10.10 26.28
C LEU A 562 4.80 -9.86 25.73
N TYR A 563 4.27 -10.76 24.90
CA TYR A 563 2.91 -10.68 24.36
C TYR A 563 2.02 -11.87 24.76
N ASP A 564 2.62 -12.97 25.24
CA ASP A 564 1.95 -14.16 25.78
C ASP A 564 1.43 -13.91 27.20
N GLU A 565 0.31 -13.19 27.34
CA GLU A 565 -0.59 -13.38 28.49
C GLU A 565 -1.72 -14.32 28.06
N GLU A 566 -2.16 -15.23 28.94
CA GLU A 566 -3.36 -16.04 28.72
C GLU A 566 -4.55 -15.12 28.42
N GLU A 567 -4.89 -14.98 27.13
CA GLU A 567 -6.04 -14.23 26.61
C GLU A 567 -7.35 -14.98 26.88
N HIS A 568 -7.57 -15.35 28.15
CA HIS A 568 -8.79 -15.96 28.66
C HIS A 568 -9.30 -15.16 29.86
N ALA A 569 -9.93 -14.01 29.58
CA ALA A 569 -10.91 -13.39 30.45
C ALA A 569 -11.81 -12.43 29.67
#